data_AF-A0A258JT46-F1
#
_entry.id   AF-A0A258JT46-F1
#
_cell.length_a   1.000
_cell.length_b   1.000
_cell.length_c   1.000
_cell.angle_alpha   90.00
_cell.angle_beta   90.00
_cell.angle_gamma   90.00
#
_symmetry.space_group_name_H-M   'P 1'
#
loop_
_entity.id
_entity.type
_entity.pdbx_description
1 polymer ?
#
loop_
_entity_poly.entity_id
_entity_poly.type
_entity_poly.pdbx_seq_one_letter_code
_entity_poly.pdbx_strand_id
1 'polypeptide(L)'
;FYKALKWLKTATPEDVAKVVPEEYLLGDKSLYIAAVTASKPTYSLDGVIPESGMKNALNMLVEFDPELKAAKIDLNKTFDGRFVKKASETIK
;
A
#
# COMPACT_ATOMS: atom_id res chain seq x y z
N PHE A 1 -0.90 4.53 -10.94
CA PHE A 1 -0.64 3.76 -9.70
C PHE A 1 0.54 2.79 -9.84
N TYR A 2 0.46 1.74 -10.68
CA TYR A 2 1.54 0.73 -10.82
C TYR A 2 2.92 1.31 -11.19
N LYS A 3 2.99 2.25 -12.15
CA LYS A 3 4.25 2.96 -12.50
C LYS A 3 4.90 3.65 -11.29
N ALA A 4 4.11 4.24 -10.40
CA ALA A 4 4.61 4.91 -9.22
C ALA A 4 5.18 3.91 -8.21
N LEU A 5 4.54 2.74 -8.02
CA LEU A 5 5.08 1.67 -7.17
C LEU A 5 6.40 1.11 -7.72
N LYS A 6 6.50 0.96 -9.06
CA LYS A 6 7.78 0.59 -9.70
C LYS A 6 8.87 1.61 -9.47
N TRP A 7 8.55 2.90 -9.58
CA TRP A 7 9.50 3.96 -9.28
C TRP A 7 9.90 3.96 -7.79
N LEU A 8 8.94 3.84 -6.87
CA LEU A 8 9.19 3.79 -5.42
C LEU A 8 10.09 2.62 -5.00
N LYS A 9 10.03 1.49 -5.73
CA LYS A 9 10.93 0.35 -5.49
C LYS A 9 12.40 0.74 -5.59
N THR A 10 12.76 1.60 -6.54
CA THR A 10 14.15 2.02 -6.81
C THR A 10 14.51 3.40 -6.28
N ALA A 11 13.52 4.28 -6.08
CA ALA A 11 13.74 5.64 -5.59
C ALA A 11 14.37 5.66 -4.19
N THR A 12 15.28 6.60 -3.93
CA THR A 12 15.75 6.83 -2.56
C THR A 12 14.72 7.65 -1.76
N PRO A 13 14.76 7.63 -0.41
CA PRO A 13 13.95 8.52 0.41
C PRO A 13 14.10 10.01 0.04
N GLU A 14 15.30 10.42 -0.36
CA GLU A 14 15.59 11.78 -0.85
C GLU A 14 14.88 12.09 -2.17
N ASP A 15 14.79 11.12 -3.08
CA ASP A 15 14.06 11.29 -4.34
C ASP A 15 12.56 11.46 -4.08
N VAL A 16 11.99 10.72 -3.12
CA VAL A 16 10.59 10.91 -2.68
C VAL A 16 10.39 12.31 -2.11
N ALA A 17 11.28 12.77 -1.22
CA ALA A 17 11.22 14.10 -0.62
C ALA A 17 11.38 15.25 -1.63
N LYS A 18 11.90 15.01 -2.84
CA LYS A 18 12.02 16.03 -3.90
C LYS A 18 10.73 16.19 -4.72
N VAL A 19 9.89 15.16 -4.79
CA VAL A 19 8.74 15.14 -5.72
C VAL A 19 7.39 15.35 -5.04
N VAL A 20 7.34 15.26 -3.71
CA VAL A 20 6.13 15.61 -2.94
C VAL A 20 6.00 17.12 -2.78
N PRO A 21 4.77 17.65 -2.64
CA PRO A 21 4.56 19.06 -2.31
C PRO A 21 5.30 19.45 -1.03
N GLU A 22 5.76 20.70 -0.94
CA GLU A 22 6.56 21.18 0.19
C GLU A 22 5.81 21.05 1.52
N GLU A 23 4.48 21.20 1.51
CA GLU A 23 3.64 21.07 2.70
C GLU A 23 3.72 19.67 3.32
N TYR A 24 4.04 18.63 2.54
CA TYR A 24 4.15 17.25 3.01
C TYR A 24 5.44 17.04 3.83
N LEU A 25 6.42 17.93 3.68
CA LEU A 25 7.65 17.91 4.49
C LEU A 25 7.39 18.41 5.92
N LEU A 26 6.24 19.03 6.18
CA LEU A 26 5.83 19.53 7.49
C LEU A 26 6.88 20.45 8.16
N GLY A 27 7.64 21.20 7.36
CA GLY A 27 8.70 22.08 7.82
C GLY A 27 10.00 21.40 8.24
N ASP A 28 10.07 20.05 8.22
CA ASP A 28 11.27 19.28 8.55
C ASP A 28 11.50 18.17 7.52
N LYS A 29 12.28 18.51 6.49
CA LYS A 29 12.66 17.58 5.42
C LYS A 29 13.46 16.38 5.93
N SER A 30 14.29 16.56 6.95
CA SER A 30 15.12 15.48 7.49
C SER A 30 14.25 14.46 8.22
N LEU A 31 13.28 14.93 9.01
CA LEU A 31 12.27 14.08 9.64
C LEU A 31 11.42 13.34 8.60
N TYR A 32 10.99 14.03 7.53
CA TYR A 32 10.26 13.40 6.44
C TYR A 32 11.06 12.26 5.78
N ILE A 33 12.34 12.49 5.47
CA ILE A 33 13.24 11.47 4.89
C ILE A 33 13.38 10.27 5.84
N ALA A 34 13.53 10.50 7.14
CA ALA A 34 13.61 9.44 8.14
C ALA A 34 12.31 8.62 8.20
N ALA A 35 11.15 9.28 8.16
CA ALA A 35 9.85 8.63 8.13
C ALA A 35 9.67 7.77 6.86
N VAL A 36 9.99 8.30 5.68
CA VAL A 36 9.96 7.54 4.42
C VAL A 36 10.88 6.33 4.49
N THR A 37 12.08 6.49 5.04
CA THR A 37 13.03 5.37 5.21
C THR A 37 12.44 4.26 6.08
N ALA A 38 11.82 4.62 7.21
CA ALA A 38 11.20 3.67 8.12
C ALA A 38 9.95 2.99 7.53
N SER A 39 9.16 3.71 6.72
CA SER A 39 7.94 3.19 6.10
C SER A 39 8.18 2.42 4.80
N LYS A 40 9.26 2.68 4.06
CA LYS A 40 9.51 2.07 2.74
C LYS A 40 9.37 0.53 2.71
N PRO A 41 9.81 -0.24 3.73
CA PRO A 41 9.63 -1.70 3.74
C PRO A 41 8.17 -2.16 3.75
N THR A 42 7.23 -1.32 4.16
CA THR A 42 5.80 -1.67 4.24
C THR A 42 5.05 -1.36 2.94
N TYR A 43 5.66 -0.62 2.02
CA TYR A 43 5.01 -0.25 0.76
C TYR A 43 4.87 -1.47 -0.16
N SER A 44 3.70 -1.57 -0.80
CA SER A 44 3.50 -2.58 -1.83
C SER A 44 4.41 -2.32 -3.04
N LEU A 45 5.00 -3.38 -3.60
CA LEU A 45 5.91 -3.31 -4.75
C LEU A 45 5.20 -3.53 -6.09
N ASP A 46 3.96 -4.01 -6.05
CA ASP A 46 3.20 -4.44 -7.23
C ASP A 46 1.72 -4.03 -7.18
N GLY A 47 1.21 -3.55 -6.05
CA GLY A 47 -0.17 -3.11 -5.86
C GLY A 47 -1.17 -4.26 -5.71
N VAL A 48 -0.71 -5.50 -5.53
CA VAL A 48 -1.58 -6.66 -5.27
C VAL A 48 -1.77 -6.81 -3.77
N ILE A 49 -3.02 -7.05 -3.34
CA ILE A 49 -3.29 -7.48 -1.97
C ILE A 49 -3.19 -9.02 -1.94
N PRO A 50 -2.27 -9.61 -1.17
CA PRO A 50 -2.19 -11.07 -1.05
C PRO A 50 -3.44 -11.64 -0.38
N GLU A 51 -3.90 -12.80 -0.85
CA GLU A 51 -5.06 -13.48 -0.27
C GLU A 51 -4.91 -13.73 1.24
N SER A 52 -3.70 -14.08 1.68
CA SER A 52 -3.37 -14.23 3.10
C SER A 52 -3.55 -12.93 3.88
N GLY A 53 -3.19 -11.78 3.28
CA GLY A 53 -3.41 -10.46 3.87
C GLY A 53 -4.90 -10.15 4.06
N MET A 54 -5.72 -10.48 3.06
CA MET A 54 -7.18 -10.32 3.13
C MET A 54 -7.79 -11.18 4.25
N LYS A 55 -7.38 -12.45 4.34
CA LYS A 55 -7.82 -13.37 5.40
C LYS A 55 -7.40 -12.90 6.78
N ASN A 56 -6.16 -12.46 6.95
CA ASN A 56 -5.67 -11.97 8.23
C ASN A 56 -6.42 -10.72 8.69
N ALA A 57 -6.68 -9.77 7.78
CA ALA A 57 -7.48 -8.58 8.08
C ALA A 57 -8.91 -8.96 8.51
N LEU A 58 -9.56 -9.88 7.78
CA LEU A 58 -10.89 -10.36 8.14
C LEU A 58 -10.90 -11.06 9.51
N ASN A 59 -9.94 -11.94 9.77
CA ASN A 59 -9.85 -12.65 11.06
C ASN A 59 -9.67 -11.67 12.22
N MET A 60 -8.82 -10.66 12.06
CA MET A 60 -8.67 -9.61 13.06
C MET A 60 -9.99 -8.86 13.28
N LEU A 61 -10.66 -8.44 12.22
CA LEU A 61 -11.94 -7.73 12.33
C LEU A 61 -13.02 -8.57 13.01
N VAL A 62 -13.15 -9.86 12.68
CA VAL A 62 -14.12 -10.77 13.32
C VAL A 62 -13.84 -10.97 14.81
N GLU A 63 -12.57 -10.95 15.21
CA GLU A 63 -12.19 -11.08 16.62
C GLU A 63 -12.64 -9.86 17.45
N PHE A 64 -12.44 -8.65 16.91
CA PHE A 64 -12.63 -7.40 17.64
C PHE A 64 -13.98 -6.71 17.40
N ASP A 65 -14.69 -7.02 16.31
CA ASP A 65 -15.98 -6.43 15.96
C ASP A 65 -17.13 -7.46 16.09
N PRO A 66 -17.97 -7.34 17.14
CA PRO A 66 -19.11 -8.24 17.34
C PRO A 66 -20.10 -8.25 16.18
N GLU A 67 -20.27 -7.16 15.44
CA GLU A 67 -21.21 -7.08 14.31
C GLU A 67 -20.76 -7.95 13.14
N LEU A 68 -19.44 -8.15 13.00
CA LEU A 68 -18.84 -8.94 11.93
C LEU A 68 -18.84 -10.45 12.22
N LYS A 69 -19.09 -10.89 13.46
CA LYS A 69 -19.04 -12.32 13.84
C LYS A 69 -20.03 -13.20 13.08
N ALA A 70 -21.21 -12.66 12.76
CA ALA A 70 -22.23 -13.37 11.99
C ALA A 70 -22.18 -13.06 10.49
N ALA A 71 -21.33 -12.11 10.07
CA ALA A 71 -21.27 -11.66 8.69
C ALA A 71 -20.61 -12.72 7.79
N LYS A 72 -21.24 -12.99 6.64
CA LYS A 72 -20.66 -13.83 5.58
C LYS A 72 -19.98 -12.93 4.56
N ILE A 73 -18.68 -12.72 4.71
CA ILE A 73 -17.89 -11.85 3.84
C ILE A 73 -17.25 -12.66 2.71
N ASP A 74 -17.58 -12.31 1.47
CA ASP A 74 -16.91 -12.82 0.27
C ASP A 74 -15.70 -11.93 -0.06
N LEU A 75 -14.50 -12.39 0.30
CA LEU A 75 -13.26 -11.64 0.07
C LEU A 75 -13.01 -11.35 -1.42
N ASN A 76 -13.53 -12.16 -2.35
CA ASN A 76 -13.34 -11.89 -3.79
C ASN A 76 -14.05 -10.63 -4.26
N LYS A 77 -15.00 -10.12 -3.48
CA LYS A 77 -15.72 -8.87 -3.77
C LYS A 77 -15.11 -7.65 -3.11
N THR A 78 -14.07 -7.81 -2.28
CA THR A 78 -13.45 -6.70 -1.54
C THR A 78 -12.21 -6.14 -2.23
N PHE A 79 -11.70 -6.81 -3.26
CA PHE A 79 -10.60 -6.33 -4.09
C PHE A 79 -10.71 -6.79 -5.55
N ASP A 80 -10.63 -5.87 -6.50
CA ASP A 80 -10.57 -6.18 -7.94
C ASP A 80 -9.14 -6.00 -8.48
N GLY A 81 -8.39 -7.11 -8.53
CA GLY A 81 -7.02 -7.13 -9.02
C GLY A 81 -6.87 -7.03 -10.54
N ARG A 82 -7.95 -6.99 -11.34
CA ARG A 82 -7.84 -7.02 -12.81
C ARG A 82 -7.08 -5.82 -13.37
N PHE A 83 -7.23 -4.65 -12.76
CA PHE A 83 -6.55 -3.43 -13.19
C PHE A 83 -5.05 -3.47 -12.94
N VAL A 84 -4.62 -3.97 -11.78
CA VAL A 84 -3.19 -4.08 -11.46
C VAL A 84 -2.52 -5.17 -12.29
N LYS A 85 -3.22 -6.29 -12.53
CA LYS A 85 -2.79 -7.33 -13.47
C LYS A 85 -2.62 -6.78 -14.88
N LYS A 86 -3.58 -6.00 -15.37
CA LYS A 86 -3.46 -5.39 -16.71
C LYS A 86 -2.29 -4.40 -16.79
N ALA A 87 -2.05 -3.63 -15.72
CA ALA A 87 -0.93 -2.72 -15.64
C ALA A 87 0.42 -3.45 -15.62
N SER A 88 0.55 -4.58 -14.91
CA SER A 88 1.79 -5.35 -14.84
C SER A 88 2.18 -6.01 -16.16
N GLU A 89 1.19 -6.34 -17.00
CA GLU A 89 1.41 -6.86 -18.37
C GLU A 89 1.91 -5.79 -19.35
N THR A 90 1.58 -4.52 -19.11
CA THR A 90 1.81 -3.42 -20.07
C THR A 90 2.94 -2.49 -19.66
N ILE A 91 3.30 -2.45 -18.38
CA ILE A 91 4.31 -1.57 -17.80
C ILE A 91 5.46 -2.45 -17.29
N LYS A 92 6.58 -2.43 -18.00
CA LYS A 92 7.82 -3.12 -17.60
C LYS A 92 8.52 -2.39 -16.46
#